data_AF-N1W9T3-F1
#
_entry.id   AF-N1W9T3-F1
#
_cell.length_a   1.000
_cell.length_b   1.000
_cell.length_c   1.000
_cell.angle_alpha   90.00
_cell.angle_beta   90.00
_cell.angle_gamma   90.00
#
_symmetry.space_group_name_H-M   'P 1'
#
loop_
_entity.id
_entity.type
_entity.pdbx_description
1 polymer ?
#
loop_
_entity_poly.entity_id
_entity_poly.type
_entity_poly.pdbx_seq_one_letter_code
_entity_poly.pdbx_strand_id
1 'polypeptide(L)'
;MFVLIFGISLFTLGCHTEQAQSFQFCDNFNEPLDCTEPKTERDTVFLDQKLFKKENPTYEDFGNFLYFTARETPGFRLVLTKPFNGIEKQTFRSEYIAYLKYGNSTERMEGNLFQNKIVVSFHYLGALLKEEFRHKGIDKSPFQLEALGPILLEYKVVVPGMEPITKQRTVELRWK
;
A
#
# COMPACT_ATOMS: atom_id res chain seq x y z
N MET A 1 23.07 -36.58 59.35
CA MET A 1 24.04 -35.82 58.55
C MET A 1 23.65 -35.92 57.09
N PHE A 2 23.24 -34.79 56.49
CA PHE A 2 22.98 -34.48 55.07
C PHE A 2 22.01 -35.37 54.26
N VAL A 3 20.77 -34.86 54.10
CA VAL A 3 19.85 -35.20 53.01
C VAL A 3 20.11 -34.20 51.87
N LEU A 4 20.55 -34.69 50.71
CA LEU A 4 20.85 -33.89 49.52
C LEU A 4 19.56 -33.71 48.70
N ILE A 5 19.06 -32.48 48.68
CA ILE A 5 17.93 -32.05 47.86
C ILE A 5 18.47 -31.75 46.46
N PHE A 6 18.15 -32.58 45.48
CA PHE A 6 18.36 -32.25 44.07
C PHE A 6 17.11 -31.51 43.55
N GLY A 7 17.19 -30.19 43.54
CA GLY A 7 16.25 -29.33 42.84
C GLY A 7 16.47 -29.46 41.34
N ILE A 8 15.51 -30.03 40.62
CA ILE A 8 15.50 -30.03 39.16
C ILE A 8 15.06 -28.65 38.69
N SER A 9 16.02 -27.90 38.16
CA SER A 9 15.83 -26.59 37.56
C SER A 9 14.86 -26.69 36.38
N LEU A 10 13.76 -25.92 36.47
CA LEU A 10 12.88 -25.63 35.34
C LEU A 10 13.69 -25.00 34.21
N PHE A 11 13.86 -25.73 33.11
CA PHE A 11 14.19 -25.15 31.81
C PHE A 11 12.96 -24.39 31.32
N THR A 12 12.90 -23.09 31.58
CA THR A 12 12.06 -22.18 30.82
C THR A 12 12.71 -21.98 29.45
N LEU A 13 12.29 -22.81 28.48
CA LEU A 13 12.47 -22.50 27.06
C LEU A 13 11.71 -21.21 26.77
N GLY A 14 12.44 -20.08 26.76
CA GLY A 14 11.93 -18.82 26.24
C GLY A 14 11.60 -19.00 24.77
N CYS A 15 10.30 -19.07 24.45
CA CYS A 15 9.82 -18.97 23.09
C CYS A 15 10.09 -17.53 22.63
N HIS A 16 11.21 -17.30 21.95
CA HIS A 16 11.41 -16.08 21.17
C HIS A 16 10.44 -16.15 20.00
N THR A 17 9.27 -15.54 20.15
CA THR A 17 8.41 -15.23 19.01
C THR A 17 9.19 -14.25 18.14
N GLU A 18 9.79 -14.74 17.06
CA GLU A 18 10.28 -13.88 15.98
C GLU A 18 9.10 -12.98 15.57
N GLN A 19 9.28 -11.67 15.70
CA GLN A 19 8.24 -10.71 15.30
C GLN A 19 7.95 -10.93 13.82
N ALA A 20 6.74 -11.44 13.52
CA ALA A 20 6.31 -11.65 12.16
C ALA A 20 6.26 -10.32 11.42
N GLN A 21 6.70 -10.33 10.16
CA GLN A 21 6.54 -9.21 9.26
C GLN A 21 5.05 -8.82 9.16
N SER A 22 4.74 -7.53 9.31
CA SER A 22 3.36 -7.05 9.20
C SER A 22 3.17 -6.20 7.95
N PHE A 23 2.20 -6.56 7.12
CA PHE A 23 1.73 -5.76 5.99
C PHE A 23 0.37 -5.15 6.34
N GLN A 24 0.22 -3.84 6.20
CA GLN A 24 -1.01 -3.11 6.50
C GLN A 24 -1.36 -2.19 5.32
N PHE A 25 -2.57 -2.28 4.77
CA PHE A 25 -3.04 -1.29 3.81
C PHE A 25 -3.26 0.06 4.50
N CYS A 26 -2.80 1.12 3.86
CA CYS A 26 -2.87 2.46 4.42
C CYS A 26 -2.69 3.52 3.36
N ASP A 27 -3.58 4.52 3.34
CA ASP A 27 -3.57 5.55 2.29
C ASP A 27 -2.91 6.86 2.76
N ASN A 28 -2.58 6.99 4.04
CA ASN A 28 -1.91 8.18 4.56
C ASN A 28 -1.00 7.88 5.77
N PHE A 29 0.09 8.63 5.90
CA PHE A 29 1.14 8.39 6.90
C PHE A 29 1.56 9.69 7.59
N ASN A 30 1.94 9.60 8.86
CA ASN A 30 2.59 10.69 9.59
C ASN A 30 4.12 10.67 9.38
N GLU A 31 4.83 11.65 9.96
CA GLU A 31 6.28 11.75 9.86
C GLU A 31 7.04 10.51 10.42
N PRO A 32 6.62 9.89 11.55
CA PRO A 32 7.12 8.58 11.99
C PRO A 32 6.78 7.36 11.11
N LEU A 33 6.11 7.57 9.97
CA LEU A 33 5.62 6.52 9.07
C LEU A 33 4.59 5.58 9.72
N ASP A 34 3.84 6.07 10.70
CA ASP A 34 2.66 5.38 11.20
C ASP A 34 1.46 5.66 10.29
N CYS A 35 0.61 4.64 10.16
CA CYS A 35 -0.59 4.74 9.35
C CYS A 35 -1.63 5.64 10.02
N THR A 36 -2.02 6.72 9.36
CA THR A 36 -3.08 7.64 9.83
C THR A 36 -4.44 7.34 9.19
N GLU A 37 -4.44 6.62 8.07
CA GLU A 37 -5.66 6.23 7.36
C GLU A 37 -5.65 4.74 7.01
N PRO A 38 -5.92 3.86 7.99
CA PRO A 38 -5.88 2.41 7.81
C PRO A 38 -7.01 1.94 6.90
N LYS A 39 -6.70 0.94 6.06
CA LYS A 39 -7.63 0.36 5.09
C LYS A 39 -7.71 -1.15 5.25
N THR A 40 -8.77 -1.72 4.72
CA THR A 40 -8.98 -3.17 4.67
C THR A 40 -8.80 -3.70 3.24
N GLU A 41 -8.92 -5.02 3.06
CA GLU A 41 -8.92 -5.67 1.74
C GLU A 41 -10.09 -5.21 0.86
N ARG A 42 -11.16 -4.64 1.43
CA ARG A 42 -12.33 -4.15 0.71
C ARG A 42 -12.81 -2.86 1.33
N ASP A 43 -12.66 -1.76 0.60
CA ASP A 43 -12.99 -0.44 1.12
C ASP A 43 -13.86 0.36 0.14
N THR A 44 -14.64 1.30 0.68
CA THR A 44 -15.45 2.25 -0.10
C THR A 44 -14.95 3.66 0.17
N VAL A 45 -14.52 4.34 -0.88
CA VAL A 45 -14.08 5.73 -0.84
C VAL A 45 -15.22 6.63 -1.31
N PHE A 46 -15.58 7.59 -0.47
CA PHE A 46 -16.61 8.58 -0.75
C PHE A 46 -15.99 9.88 -1.26
N LEU A 47 -16.26 10.22 -2.51
CA LEU A 47 -15.74 11.37 -3.22
C LEU A 47 -16.74 12.53 -3.15
N ASP A 48 -16.27 13.75 -2.86
CA ASP A 48 -17.12 14.93 -2.88
C ASP A 48 -17.42 15.36 -4.32
N GLN A 49 -18.64 15.06 -4.78
CA GLN A 49 -19.08 15.40 -6.14
C GLN A 49 -19.02 16.91 -6.41
N LYS A 50 -19.19 17.76 -5.39
CA LYS A 50 -19.15 19.22 -5.56
C LYS A 50 -17.77 19.72 -5.95
N LEU A 51 -16.73 18.93 -5.73
CA LEU A 51 -15.36 19.26 -6.14
C LEU A 51 -15.08 18.84 -7.59
N PHE A 52 -15.91 18.00 -8.20
CA PHE A 52 -15.80 17.58 -9.60
C PHE A 52 -16.67 18.43 -10.53
N LYS A 53 -16.27 19.69 -10.73
CA LYS A 53 -17.09 20.74 -11.37
C LYS A 53 -17.04 20.80 -12.90
N LYS A 54 -16.54 19.77 -13.58
CA LYS A 54 -16.34 19.82 -15.03
C LYS A 54 -17.64 19.48 -15.78
N GLU A 55 -17.99 20.30 -16.76
CA GLU A 55 -19.12 20.03 -17.66
C GLU A 55 -18.73 18.92 -18.65
N ASN A 56 -19.58 17.88 -18.77
CA ASN A 56 -19.32 16.68 -19.58
C ASN A 56 -17.92 16.06 -19.35
N PRO A 57 -17.63 15.61 -18.11
CA PRO A 57 -16.31 15.11 -17.76
C PRO A 57 -15.96 13.85 -18.55
N THR A 58 -14.66 13.67 -18.81
CA THR A 58 -14.11 12.44 -19.40
C THR A 58 -13.45 11.54 -18.35
N TYR A 59 -13.12 10.30 -18.72
CA TYR A 59 -12.36 9.39 -17.84
C TYR A 59 -10.98 9.95 -17.47
N GLU A 60 -10.31 10.65 -18.39
CA GLU A 60 -9.05 11.35 -18.10
C GLU A 60 -9.26 12.48 -17.07
N ASP A 61 -10.36 13.22 -17.17
CA ASP A 61 -10.70 14.26 -16.20
C ASP A 61 -10.97 13.69 -14.81
N PHE A 62 -11.62 12.53 -14.74
CA PHE A 62 -11.84 11.85 -13.48
C PHE A 62 -10.53 11.39 -12.85
N GLY A 63 -9.61 10.83 -13.64
CA GLY A 63 -8.28 10.49 -13.16
C GLY A 63 -7.49 11.70 -12.66
N ASN A 64 -7.60 12.85 -13.35
CA ASN A 64 -7.03 14.11 -12.88
C ASN A 64 -7.67 14.59 -11.58
N PHE A 65 -8.99 14.46 -11.43
CA PHE A 65 -9.70 14.79 -10.20
C PHE A 65 -9.21 13.94 -9.02
N LEU A 66 -9.05 12.63 -9.21
CA LEU A 66 -8.51 11.74 -8.19
C LEU A 66 -7.07 12.11 -7.80
N TYR A 67 -6.25 12.49 -8.77
CA TYR A 67 -4.85 12.87 -8.54
C TYR A 67 -4.73 14.21 -7.80
N PHE A 68 -5.34 15.28 -8.32
CA PHE A 68 -5.09 16.64 -7.84
C PHE A 68 -6.03 17.08 -6.72
N THR A 69 -7.28 16.60 -6.72
CA THR A 69 -8.36 17.13 -5.88
C THR A 69 -8.72 16.17 -4.75
N ALA A 70 -9.13 14.94 -5.06
CA ALA A 70 -9.46 13.94 -4.03
C ALA A 70 -8.19 13.41 -3.34
N ARG A 71 -7.07 13.34 -4.09
CA ARG A 71 -5.76 12.86 -3.63
C ARG A 71 -5.79 11.43 -3.09
N GLU A 72 -6.52 10.56 -3.79
CA GLU A 72 -6.59 9.13 -3.46
C GLU A 72 -5.24 8.46 -3.71
N THR A 73 -4.61 7.98 -2.64
CA THR A 73 -3.22 7.49 -2.63
C THR A 73 -3.13 6.07 -2.05
N PRO A 74 -3.67 5.05 -2.74
CA PRO A 74 -3.59 3.66 -2.30
C PRO A 74 -2.16 3.28 -1.93
N GLY A 75 -1.98 2.86 -0.68
CA GLY A 75 -0.66 2.55 -0.15
C GLY A 75 -0.64 1.39 0.83
N PHE A 76 0.54 1.16 1.38
CA PHE A 76 0.74 0.20 2.45
C PHE A 76 1.91 0.59 3.37
N ARG A 77 1.85 0.03 4.58
CA ARG A 77 2.94 0.01 5.55
C ARG A 77 3.45 -1.42 5.72
N LEU A 78 4.76 -1.57 5.66
CA LEU A 78 5.46 -2.81 5.86
C LEU A 78 6.43 -2.66 7.05
N VAL A 79 6.26 -3.53 8.06
CA VAL A 79 7.23 -3.67 9.15
C VAL A 79 8.05 -4.92 8.92
N LEU A 80 9.35 -4.74 8.76
CA LEU A 80 10.33 -5.77 8.55
C LEU A 80 10.71 -6.43 9.87
N THR A 81 11.08 -7.70 9.81
CA THR A 81 11.58 -8.46 10.97
C THR A 81 12.99 -7.99 11.38
N LYS A 82 13.80 -7.56 10.40
CA LYS A 82 15.15 -7.03 10.61
C LYS A 82 15.24 -5.58 10.12
N PRO A 83 15.89 -4.69 10.88
CA PRO A 83 16.15 -3.33 10.43
C PRO A 83 17.20 -3.28 9.30
N PHE A 84 17.09 -2.31 8.40
CA PHE A 84 18.12 -1.93 7.44
C PHE A 84 18.82 -0.65 7.92
N ASN A 85 20.04 -0.76 8.41
CA ASN A 85 20.81 0.36 8.97
C ASN A 85 22.24 0.43 8.41
N GLY A 86 22.96 1.52 8.70
CA GLY A 86 24.34 1.70 8.25
C GLY A 86 24.53 1.61 6.73
N ILE A 87 25.55 0.88 6.30
CA ILE A 87 25.94 0.68 4.88
C ILE A 87 24.82 -0.02 4.10
N GLU A 88 24.08 -0.93 4.73
CA GLU A 88 22.99 -1.69 4.11
C GLU A 88 21.81 -0.81 3.72
N LYS A 89 21.66 0.38 4.34
CA LYS A 89 20.54 1.29 4.08
C LYS A 89 20.47 1.74 2.62
N GLN A 90 21.62 2.03 2.01
CA GLN A 90 21.66 2.50 0.62
C GLN A 90 21.36 1.36 -0.34
N THR A 91 21.99 0.20 -0.12
CA THR A 91 21.75 -1.03 -0.89
C THR A 91 20.28 -1.45 -0.81
N PHE A 92 19.71 -1.44 0.39
CA PHE A 92 18.30 -1.75 0.62
C PHE A 92 17.40 -0.86 -0.21
N ARG A 93 17.63 0.46 -0.19
CA ARG A 93 16.83 1.43 -0.95
C ARG A 93 16.96 1.27 -2.47
N SER A 94 18.13 0.89 -2.98
CA SER A 94 18.32 0.68 -4.42
C SER A 94 17.68 -0.61 -4.93
N GLU A 95 17.61 -1.64 -4.08
CA GLU A 95 17.06 -2.95 -4.45
C GLU A 95 15.59 -3.11 -4.08
N TYR A 96 15.06 -2.28 -3.17
CA TYR A 96 13.65 -2.24 -2.84
C TYR A 96 12.81 -1.74 -4.03
N ILE A 97 11.80 -2.54 -4.39
CA ILE A 97 10.88 -2.19 -5.47
C ILE A 97 9.45 -2.57 -5.06
N ALA A 98 8.52 -1.64 -5.24
CA ALA A 98 7.09 -1.90 -5.06
C ALA A 98 6.32 -1.47 -6.31
N TYR A 99 5.32 -2.25 -6.69
CA TYR A 99 4.43 -2.01 -7.82
C TYR A 99 2.97 -2.03 -7.38
N LEU A 100 2.17 -1.22 -8.05
CA LEU A 100 0.71 -1.24 -7.99
C LEU A 100 0.17 -1.58 -9.38
N LYS A 101 -0.79 -2.50 -9.42
CA LYS A 101 -1.42 -2.95 -10.66
C LYS A 101 -2.93 -2.81 -10.58
N TYR A 102 -3.53 -2.40 -11.69
CA TYR A 102 -4.96 -2.43 -11.95
C TYR A 102 -5.21 -2.78 -13.41
N GLY A 103 -6.01 -3.82 -13.67
CA GLY A 103 -6.26 -4.28 -15.04
C GLY A 103 -4.95 -4.69 -15.73
N ASN A 104 -4.66 -4.03 -16.86
CA ASN A 104 -3.44 -4.22 -17.63
C ASN A 104 -2.32 -3.22 -17.27
N SER A 105 -2.65 -2.15 -16.55
CA SER A 105 -1.68 -1.17 -16.09
C SER A 105 -0.94 -1.62 -14.83
N THR A 106 0.38 -1.56 -14.87
CA THR A 106 1.27 -1.81 -13.72
C THR A 106 2.27 -0.68 -13.63
N GLU A 107 2.31 -0.01 -12.48
CA GLU A 107 3.21 1.12 -12.23
C GLU A 107 4.05 0.89 -10.99
N ARG A 108 5.26 1.46 -10.98
CA ARG A 108 6.08 1.49 -9.78
C ARG A 108 5.43 2.45 -8.77
N MET A 109 5.44 2.08 -7.49
CA MET A 109 4.96 2.95 -6.41
C MET A 109 5.72 4.28 -6.48
N GLU A 110 4.97 5.38 -6.51
CA GLU A 110 5.50 6.72 -6.75
C GLU A 110 6.28 7.22 -5.53
N GLY A 111 5.70 7.03 -4.34
CA GLY A 111 6.34 7.37 -3.07
C GLY A 111 6.86 6.13 -2.37
N ASN A 112 8.09 6.19 -1.87
CA ASN A 112 8.67 5.19 -0.98
C ASN A 112 9.41 5.91 0.16
N LEU A 113 8.96 5.71 1.41
CA LEU A 113 9.61 6.28 2.59
C LEU A 113 10.11 5.15 3.49
N PHE A 114 11.25 5.40 4.13
CA PHE A 114 12.05 4.37 4.77
C PHE A 114 12.54 4.82 6.14
N GLN A 115 12.22 4.05 7.18
CA GLN A 115 12.71 4.29 8.54
C GLN A 115 13.06 2.97 9.23
N ASN A 116 14.35 2.70 9.43
CA ASN A 116 14.94 1.54 10.12
C ASN A 116 14.31 0.17 9.81
N LYS A 117 13.12 -0.14 10.32
CA LYS A 117 12.37 -1.38 10.08
C LYS A 117 11.04 -1.18 9.35
N ILE A 118 10.68 0.05 9.01
CA ILE A 118 9.41 0.44 8.40
C ILE A 118 9.69 0.91 6.98
N VAL A 119 8.88 0.40 6.05
CA VAL A 119 8.77 0.92 4.70
C VAL A 119 7.31 1.26 4.44
N VAL A 120 7.07 2.44 3.89
CA VAL A 120 5.74 2.80 3.37
C VAL A 120 5.87 3.11 1.90
N SER A 121 4.88 2.67 1.14
CA SER A 121 4.81 2.92 -0.30
C SER A 121 3.40 3.27 -0.70
N PHE A 122 3.27 4.23 -1.61
CA PHE A 122 2.00 4.71 -2.12
C PHE A 122 2.12 5.13 -3.57
N HIS A 123 0.97 5.20 -4.24
CA HIS A 123 0.86 5.68 -5.61
C HIS A 123 -0.48 6.39 -5.78
N TYR A 124 -0.57 7.38 -6.68
CA TYR A 124 -1.81 8.10 -6.93
C TYR A 124 -2.77 7.24 -7.77
N LEU A 125 -3.96 6.94 -7.23
CA LEU A 125 -4.95 6.11 -7.93
C LEU A 125 -5.32 6.71 -9.29
N GLY A 126 -5.43 8.05 -9.33
CA GLY A 126 -5.75 8.78 -10.55
C GLY A 126 -4.73 8.57 -11.69
N ALA A 127 -3.44 8.44 -11.37
CA ALA A 127 -2.40 8.18 -12.38
C ALA A 127 -2.56 6.79 -12.99
N LEU A 128 -2.62 5.76 -12.14
CA LEU A 128 -2.80 4.37 -12.56
C LEU A 128 -4.09 4.16 -13.38
N LEU A 129 -5.20 4.76 -12.96
CA LEU A 129 -6.47 4.67 -13.68
C LEU A 129 -6.40 5.33 -15.05
N LYS A 130 -5.76 6.50 -15.17
CA LYS A 130 -5.58 7.17 -16.47
C LYS A 130 -4.85 6.28 -17.45
N GLU A 131 -3.82 5.59 -17.01
CA GLU A 131 -3.06 4.70 -17.87
C GLU A 131 -3.91 3.53 -18.35
N GLU A 132 -4.69 2.91 -17.45
CA GLU A 132 -5.64 1.86 -17.84
C GLU A 132 -6.73 2.37 -18.80
N PHE A 133 -7.24 3.59 -18.60
CA PHE A 133 -8.24 4.18 -19.50
C PHE A 133 -7.68 4.42 -20.90
N ARG A 134 -6.42 4.83 -21.01
CA ARG A 134 -5.71 4.95 -22.30
C ARG A 134 -5.51 3.60 -22.96
N HIS A 135 -5.09 2.57 -22.21
CA HIS A 135 -4.97 1.21 -22.73
C HIS A 135 -6.30 0.67 -23.27
N LYS A 136 -7.43 1.05 -22.65
CA LYS A 136 -8.78 0.70 -23.11
C LYS A 136 -9.31 1.60 -24.22
N GLY A 137 -8.65 2.73 -24.52
CA GLY A 137 -9.12 3.71 -25.49
C GLY A 137 -10.40 4.46 -25.06
N ILE A 138 -10.65 4.57 -23.75
CA ILE A 138 -11.86 5.23 -23.19
C ILE A 138 -11.55 6.54 -22.46
N ASP A 139 -10.28 6.96 -22.42
CA ASP A 139 -9.79 8.14 -21.69
C ASP A 139 -10.58 9.41 -22.05
N LYS A 140 -10.97 9.56 -23.32
CA LYS A 140 -11.75 10.72 -23.81
C LYS A 140 -13.27 10.50 -23.81
N SER A 141 -13.74 9.31 -23.46
CA SER A 141 -15.17 9.01 -23.41
C SER A 141 -15.84 9.72 -22.23
N PRO A 142 -17.15 10.04 -22.31
CA PRO A 142 -17.90 10.59 -21.20
C PRO A 142 -17.81 9.71 -19.95
N PHE A 143 -17.49 10.33 -18.81
CA PHE A 143 -17.29 9.64 -17.55
C PHE A 143 -18.61 9.30 -16.86
N GLN A 144 -18.70 8.06 -16.35
CA GLN A 144 -19.76 7.59 -15.47
C GLN A 144 -19.11 6.77 -14.35
N LEU A 145 -19.32 7.16 -13.09
CA LEU A 145 -18.67 6.53 -11.95
C LEU A 145 -19.14 5.08 -11.78
N GLU A 146 -20.44 4.85 -11.98
CA GLU A 146 -21.10 3.56 -11.82
C GLU A 146 -20.56 2.51 -12.81
N ALA A 147 -20.11 2.96 -13.98
CA ALA A 147 -19.53 2.09 -15.00
C ALA A 147 -18.08 1.65 -14.69
N LEU A 148 -17.38 2.32 -13.76
CA LEU A 148 -16.02 1.94 -13.35
C LEU A 148 -16.01 0.63 -12.57
N GLY A 149 -17.07 0.40 -11.78
CA GLY A 149 -17.19 -0.77 -10.91
C GLY A 149 -16.09 -0.85 -9.84
N PRO A 150 -15.96 -2.01 -9.17
CA PRO A 150 -14.91 -2.22 -8.18
C PRO A 150 -13.51 -2.23 -8.82
N ILE A 151 -12.58 -1.50 -8.20
CA ILE A 151 -11.18 -1.40 -8.61
C ILE A 151 -10.38 -2.44 -7.83
N LEU A 152 -10.00 -3.54 -8.49
CA LEU A 152 -9.12 -4.55 -7.90
C LEU A 152 -7.66 -4.15 -8.08
N LEU A 153 -7.04 -3.74 -6.98
CA LEU A 153 -5.63 -3.37 -6.91
C LEU A 153 -4.79 -4.57 -6.47
N GLU A 154 -3.68 -4.81 -7.17
CA GLU A 154 -2.65 -5.78 -6.77
C GLU A 154 -1.35 -5.05 -6.43
N TYR A 155 -0.82 -5.37 -5.26
CA TYR A 155 0.41 -4.84 -4.71
C TYR A 155 1.47 -5.92 -4.78
N LYS A 156 2.59 -5.63 -5.44
CA LYS A 156 3.74 -6.53 -5.52
C LYS A 156 4.96 -5.83 -4.95
N VAL A 157 5.57 -6.41 -3.93
CA VAL A 157 6.69 -5.81 -3.21
C VAL A 157 7.86 -6.78 -3.21
N VAL A 158 9.02 -6.29 -3.68
CA VAL A 158 10.29 -6.98 -3.63
C VAL A 158 11.13 -6.29 -2.56
N VAL A 159 11.40 -7.04 -1.49
CA VAL A 159 12.28 -6.60 -0.40
C VAL A 159 13.58 -7.41 -0.49
N PRO A 160 14.76 -6.76 -0.40
CA PRO A 160 16.04 -7.45 -0.50
C PRO A 160 16.17 -8.59 0.52
N GLY A 161 16.58 -9.77 0.04
CA GLY A 161 16.75 -10.95 0.88
C GLY A 161 15.45 -11.62 1.35
N MET A 162 14.30 -11.28 0.75
CA MET A 162 12.99 -11.82 1.11
C MET A 162 12.21 -12.27 -0.13
N GLU A 163 11.30 -13.22 0.06
CA GLU A 163 10.36 -13.61 -0.99
C GLU A 163 9.43 -12.45 -1.36
N PRO A 164 9.06 -12.28 -2.65
CA PRO A 164 8.14 -11.25 -3.07
C PRO A 164 6.79 -11.34 -2.35
N ILE A 165 6.32 -10.20 -1.84
CA ILE A 165 5.03 -10.10 -1.17
C ILE A 165 3.99 -9.68 -2.21
N THR A 166 2.89 -10.44 -2.29
CA THR A 166 1.74 -10.08 -3.12
C THR A 166 0.49 -9.93 -2.24
N LYS A 167 -0.21 -8.81 -2.41
CA LYS A 167 -1.44 -8.47 -1.68
C LYS A 167 -2.45 -7.85 -2.62
N GLN A 168 -3.74 -7.98 -2.30
CA GLN A 168 -4.82 -7.43 -3.12
C GLN A 168 -5.79 -6.64 -2.25
N ARG A 169 -6.30 -5.54 -2.80
CA ARG A 169 -7.35 -4.72 -2.19
C ARG A 169 -8.36 -4.32 -3.26
N THR A 170 -9.63 -4.42 -2.95
CA THR A 170 -10.70 -3.87 -3.77
C THR A 170 -11.13 -2.52 -3.24
N VAL A 171 -11.16 -1.51 -4.11
CA VAL A 171 -11.63 -0.16 -3.80
C VAL A 171 -12.89 0.11 -4.61
N GLU A 172 -13.98 0.47 -3.93
CA GLU A 172 -15.19 0.98 -4.57
C GLU A 172 -15.25 2.50 -4.41
N LEU A 173 -15.47 3.23 -5.50
CA LEU A 173 -15.61 4.67 -5.47
C LEU A 173 -17.09 5.05 -5.52
N ARG A 174 -17.52 5.95 -4.64
CA ARG A 174 -18.91 6.45 -4.60
C ARG A 174 -18.92 7.96 -4.42
N TRP A 175 -19.95 8.62 -4.96
CA TRP A 175 -20.21 10.01 -4.60
C TRP A 175 -20.74 10.11 -3.15
N LYS A 176 -20.31 11.15 -2.46
CA LYS A 176 -20.80 11.55 -1.12
C LYS A 176 -22.01 12.47 -1.24
#